data_AF-A0A7S0X322-F1
#
_entry.id   AF-A0A7S0X322-F1
#
_cell.length_a   1.000
_cell.length_b   1.000
_cell.length_c   1.000
_cell.angle_alpha   90.00
_cell.angle_beta   90.00
_cell.angle_gamma   90.00
#
_symmetry.space_group_name_H-M   'P 1'
#
loop_
_entity.id
_entity.type
_entity.pdbx_description
1 polymer ?
#
loop_
_entity_poly.entity_id
_entity_poly.type
_entity_poly.pdbx_seq_one_letter_code
_entity_poly.pdbx_strand_id
1 'polypeptide(L)'
;HIAAALVANRGLTRLNLARNGAGDKGVKALVEALAVNTTLAALDLRANAVGLVGCRLLGSLLRDGHNTTLTQLAMGGNDEAARVLEALEEAAATPRVPAPQRRRQLEYPAAPGGPSPA
;
A
#
# COMPACT_ATOMS: atom_id res chain seq x y z
N HIS A 1 -17.90 -9.91 4.98
CA HIS A 1 -18.66 -9.07 4.03
C HIS A 1 -17.82 -7.97 3.37
N ILE A 2 -17.08 -7.13 4.13
CA ILE A 2 -16.26 -6.04 3.55
C ILE A 2 -15.18 -6.53 2.56
N ALA A 3 -14.51 -7.65 2.84
CA ALA A 3 -13.50 -8.21 1.93
C ALA A 3 -14.06 -8.54 0.54
N ALA A 4 -15.23 -9.18 0.47
CA ALA A 4 -15.88 -9.47 -0.82
C ALA A 4 -16.30 -8.18 -1.55
N ALA A 5 -16.76 -7.17 -0.81
CA ALA A 5 -17.09 -5.87 -1.38
C ALA A 5 -15.84 -5.18 -1.96
N LEU A 6 -14.68 -5.28 -1.31
CA LEU A 6 -13.41 -4.80 -1.84
C LEU A 6 -13.02 -5.50 -3.15
N VAL A 7 -13.19 -6.83 -3.26
CA VAL A 7 -12.87 -7.55 -4.51
C VAL A 7 -13.71 -7.06 -5.69
N ALA A 8 -15.00 -6.81 -5.46
CA ALA A 8 -15.91 -6.33 -6.49
C ALA A 8 -15.76 -4.83 -6.79
N ASN A 9 -15.31 -4.04 -5.81
CA ASN A 9 -15.26 -2.58 -5.92
C ASN A 9 -13.95 -2.11 -6.58
N ARG A 10 -14.07 -1.54 -7.78
CA ARG A 10 -12.95 -1.01 -8.58
C ARG A 10 -12.80 0.52 -8.52
N GLY A 11 -13.54 1.19 -7.62
CA GLY A 11 -13.50 2.65 -7.48
C GLY A 11 -13.07 3.13 -6.09
N LEU A 12 -13.09 2.25 -5.10
CA LEU A 12 -12.75 2.62 -3.72
C LEU A 12 -11.24 2.83 -3.58
N THR A 13 -10.84 4.05 -3.25
CA THR A 13 -9.43 4.43 -3.05
C THR A 13 -9.04 4.54 -1.58
N ARG A 14 -10.01 4.75 -0.68
CA ARG A 14 -9.76 4.87 0.77
C ARG A 14 -10.80 4.06 1.53
N LEU A 15 -10.34 3.28 2.50
CA LEU A 15 -11.21 2.49 3.38
C LEU A 15 -10.81 2.71 4.83
N ASN A 16 -11.76 3.14 5.65
CA ASN A 16 -11.58 3.27 7.08
C ASN A 16 -12.34 2.17 7.82
N LEU A 17 -11.59 1.32 8.52
CA LEU A 17 -12.11 0.27 9.38
C LEU A 17 -11.68 0.45 10.83
N ALA A 18 -11.18 1.61 11.24
CA ALA A 18 -10.74 1.83 12.61
C ALA A 18 -11.85 1.48 13.63
N ARG A 19 -11.47 0.85 14.75
CA ARG A 19 -12.38 0.47 15.85
C ARG A 19 -13.53 -0.46 15.46
N ASN A 20 -13.36 -1.30 14.43
CA ASN A 20 -14.35 -2.29 14.03
C ASN A 20 -14.07 -3.70 14.55
N GLY A 21 -13.04 -3.89 15.38
CA GLY A 21 -12.70 -5.19 15.96
C GLY A 21 -12.43 -6.26 14.91
N ALA A 22 -11.79 -5.90 13.79
CA ALA A 22 -11.53 -6.86 12.70
C ALA A 22 -10.76 -8.11 13.16
N GLY A 23 -9.79 -7.93 14.08
CA GLY A 23 -8.90 -8.97 14.54
C GLY A 23 -8.06 -9.60 13.42
N ASP A 24 -7.32 -10.66 13.74
CA ASP A 24 -6.49 -11.37 12.77
C ASP A 24 -7.29 -12.01 11.63
N LYS A 25 -8.49 -12.52 11.93
CA LYS A 25 -9.36 -13.16 10.94
C LYS A 25 -9.88 -12.14 9.92
N GLY A 26 -10.28 -10.95 10.39
CA GLY A 26 -10.73 -9.86 9.51
C GLY A 26 -9.60 -9.34 8.63
N VAL A 27 -8.39 -9.20 9.19
CA VAL A 27 -7.20 -8.82 8.43
C VAL A 27 -6.82 -9.86 7.39
N LYS A 28 -6.89 -11.16 7.69
CA LYS A 28 -6.65 -12.21 6.69
C LYS A 28 -7.57 -12.07 5.48
N ALA A 29 -8.87 -11.90 5.71
CA ALA A 29 -9.83 -11.69 4.63
C ALA A 29 -9.56 -10.40 3.84
N LEU A 30 -9.12 -9.33 4.52
CA LEU A 30 -8.70 -8.09 3.87
C LEU A 30 -7.47 -8.30 2.99
N VAL A 31 -6.46 -9.04 3.45
CA VAL A 31 -5.24 -9.33 2.68
C VAL A 31 -5.57 -10.09 1.40
N GLU A 32 -6.41 -11.11 1.48
CA GLU A 32 -6.88 -11.85 0.29
C GLU A 32 -7.63 -10.93 -0.68
N ALA A 33 -8.46 -10.02 -0.18
CA ALA A 33 -9.16 -9.04 -1.01
C ALA A 33 -8.22 -8.00 -1.63
N LEU A 34 -7.23 -7.52 -0.87
CA LEU A 34 -6.23 -6.55 -1.32
C LEU A 34 -5.29 -7.16 -2.36
N ALA A 35 -5.00 -8.46 -2.31
CA ALA A 35 -4.19 -9.12 -3.34
C ALA A 35 -4.85 -9.03 -4.73
N VAL A 36 -6.18 -8.92 -4.80
CA VAL A 36 -6.94 -8.81 -6.05
C VAL A 36 -7.37 -7.37 -6.35
N ASN A 37 -7.55 -6.55 -5.30
CA ASN A 37 -7.96 -5.16 -5.44
C ASN A 37 -6.77 -4.26 -5.82
N THR A 38 -6.87 -3.65 -6.99
CA THR A 38 -5.82 -2.78 -7.58
C THR A 38 -6.19 -1.30 -7.54
N THR A 39 -7.12 -0.90 -6.65
CA THR A 39 -7.65 0.49 -6.62
C THR A 39 -7.54 1.13 -5.25
N LEU A 40 -7.50 0.33 -4.19
CA LEU A 40 -7.40 0.82 -2.82
C LEU A 40 -6.00 1.37 -2.55
N ALA A 41 -5.94 2.68 -2.27
CA ALA A 41 -4.70 3.39 -1.98
C ALA A 41 -4.46 3.58 -0.47
N ALA A 42 -5.52 3.71 0.32
CA ALA A 42 -5.41 3.93 1.77
C ALA A 42 -6.31 2.99 2.57
N LEU A 43 -5.76 2.39 3.61
CA LEU A 43 -6.48 1.53 4.55
C LEU A 43 -6.18 1.93 6.00
N ASP A 44 -7.23 2.16 6.78
CA ASP A 44 -7.13 2.44 8.21
C ASP A 44 -7.68 1.26 9.04
N LEU A 45 -6.79 0.63 9.80
CA LEU A 45 -7.05 -0.49 10.70
C LEU A 45 -6.74 -0.13 12.16
N ARG A 46 -6.74 1.15 12.53
CA ARG A 46 -6.46 1.55 13.91
C ARG A 46 -7.43 0.93 14.92
N ALA A 47 -6.90 0.50 16.07
CA ALA A 47 -7.69 -0.06 17.17
C ALA A 47 -8.66 -1.17 16.74
N ASN A 48 -8.19 -2.12 15.92
CA ASN A 48 -8.95 -3.29 15.47
C ASN A 48 -8.60 -4.59 16.20
N ALA A 49 -7.82 -4.52 17.27
CA ALA A 49 -7.26 -5.69 17.96
C ALA A 49 -6.52 -6.62 16.98
N VAL A 50 -5.78 -6.04 16.04
CA VAL A 50 -4.92 -6.80 15.12
C VAL A 50 -3.74 -7.34 15.90
N GLY A 51 -3.61 -8.66 15.91
CA GLY A 51 -2.52 -9.37 16.55
C GLY A 51 -1.34 -9.61 15.61
N LEU A 52 -0.40 -10.44 16.09
CA LEU A 52 0.83 -10.77 15.38
C LEU A 52 0.58 -11.38 13.99
N VAL A 53 -0.44 -12.23 13.88
CA VAL A 53 -0.74 -12.99 12.66
C VAL A 53 -1.27 -12.06 11.57
N GLY A 54 -2.22 -11.18 11.90
CA GLY A 54 -2.76 -10.20 10.96
C GLY A 54 -1.67 -9.28 10.40
N CYS A 55 -0.76 -8.81 11.27
CA CYS A 55 0.36 -7.98 10.85
C CYS A 55 1.30 -8.68 9.89
N ARG A 56 1.70 -9.92 10.18
CA ARG A 56 2.57 -10.69 9.29
C ARG A 56 1.96 -10.88 7.90
N LEU A 57 0.66 -11.15 7.82
CA LEU A 57 -0.05 -11.30 6.54
C LEU A 57 -0.04 -10.01 5.73
N LEU A 58 -0.32 -8.86 6.36
CA LEU A 58 -0.21 -7.55 5.70
C LEU A 58 1.23 -7.26 5.25
N GLY A 59 2.21 -7.59 6.09
CA GLY A 59 3.63 -7.46 5.78
C GLY A 59 4.07 -8.28 4.57
N SER A 60 3.65 -9.54 4.51
CA SER A 60 3.90 -10.40 3.34
C SER A 60 3.24 -9.84 2.08
N LEU A 61 1.99 -9.37 2.16
CA LEU A 61 1.31 -8.78 1.01
C LEU A 61 2.08 -7.58 0.42
N LEU A 62 2.56 -6.69 1.29
CA LEU A 62 3.33 -5.51 0.91
C LEU A 62 4.73 -5.88 0.38
N ARG A 63 5.41 -6.82 1.05
CA ARG A 63 6.75 -7.30 0.68
C ARG A 63 6.75 -8.02 -0.66
N ASP A 64 5.80 -8.93 -0.86
CA ASP A 64 5.71 -9.76 -2.06
C ASP A 64 5.19 -8.96 -3.27
N GLY A 65 4.79 -7.70 -3.05
CA GLY A 65 4.31 -6.80 -4.10
C GLY A 65 2.98 -7.22 -4.70
N HIS A 66 2.22 -8.09 -4.02
CA HIS A 66 0.90 -8.55 -4.44
C HIS A 66 -0.12 -7.40 -4.52
N ASN A 67 0.12 -6.29 -3.81
CA ASN A 67 -0.62 -5.04 -4.00
C ASN A 67 0.35 -3.87 -4.17
N THR A 68 0.31 -3.23 -5.34
CA THR A 68 1.14 -2.06 -5.67
C THR A 68 0.40 -0.74 -5.52
N THR A 69 -0.89 -0.78 -5.20
CA THR A 69 -1.76 0.39 -5.12
C THR A 69 -1.91 0.92 -3.71
N LEU A 70 -1.82 0.05 -2.70
CA LEU A 70 -1.87 0.43 -1.29
C LEU A 70 -0.59 1.19 -0.93
N THR A 71 -0.73 2.49 -0.69
CA THR A 71 0.38 3.39 -0.35
C THR A 71 0.28 3.90 1.08
N GLN A 72 -0.89 3.79 1.70
CA GLN A 72 -1.14 4.26 3.05
C GLN A 72 -1.82 3.16 3.87
N LEU A 73 -1.17 2.77 4.97
CA LEU A 73 -1.69 1.78 5.92
C LEU A 73 -1.55 2.34 7.34
N ALA A 74 -2.67 2.55 8.02
CA ALA A 74 -2.68 3.03 9.41
C ALA A 74 -3.07 1.88 10.36
N MET A 75 -2.19 1.54 11.31
CA MET A 75 -2.43 0.41 12.23
C MET A 75 -2.26 0.79 13.71
N GLY A 76 -2.18 2.08 14.03
CA GLY A 76 -2.02 2.57 15.41
C GLY A 76 -3.11 2.08 16.38
N GLY A 77 -2.75 1.89 17.65
CA GLY A 77 -3.67 1.39 18.68
C GLY A 77 -4.00 -0.09 18.57
N ASN A 78 -3.18 -0.87 17.87
CA ASN A 78 -3.17 -2.33 17.94
C ASN A 78 -1.94 -2.73 18.78
N ASP A 79 -2.14 -2.98 20.08
CA ASP A 79 -1.05 -3.10 21.07
C ASP A 79 -0.02 -4.19 20.72
N GLU A 80 -0.47 -5.31 20.15
CA GLU A 80 0.42 -6.39 19.67
C GLU A 80 1.01 -6.14 18.28
N ALA A 81 0.31 -5.36 17.44
CA ALA A 81 0.78 -5.04 16.10
C ALA A 81 2.00 -4.12 16.12
N ALA A 82 2.12 -3.24 17.11
CA ALA A 82 3.16 -2.20 17.16
C ALA A 82 4.58 -2.78 17.01
N ARG A 83 4.86 -3.93 17.65
CA ARG A 83 6.18 -4.58 17.58
C ARG A 83 6.49 -5.24 16.25
N VAL A 84 5.47 -5.78 15.58
CA VAL A 84 5.64 -6.40 14.26
C VAL A 84 5.65 -5.35 13.16
N LEU A 85 4.90 -4.26 13.35
CA LEU A 85 4.90 -3.14 12.43
C LEU A 85 6.27 -2.47 12.40
N GLU A 86 6.95 -2.29 13.53
CA GLU A 86 8.35 -1.83 13.53
C GLU A 86 9.27 -2.78 12.75
N ALA A 87 9.16 -4.10 12.96
CA ALA A 87 9.99 -5.08 12.24
C ALA A 87 9.63 -5.20 10.74
N LEU A 88 8.38 -4.97 10.37
CA LEU A 88 7.92 -4.93 8.99
C LEU A 88 8.22 -3.59 8.32
N GLU A 89 8.13 -2.48 9.03
CA GLU A 89 8.58 -1.16 8.59
C GLU A 89 10.08 -1.19 8.41
N GLU A 90 10.89 -1.76 9.30
CA GLU A 90 12.32 -1.92 9.10
C GLU A 90 12.61 -2.76 7.84
N ALA A 91 11.81 -3.81 7.61
CA ALA A 91 11.92 -4.63 6.42
C ALA A 91 11.27 -4.03 5.15
N ALA A 92 10.46 -2.97 5.28
CA ALA A 92 9.89 -2.17 4.19
C ALA A 92 10.66 -0.85 3.97
N ALA A 93 11.45 -0.43 4.96
CA ALA A 93 12.35 0.72 5.00
C ALA A 93 13.70 0.41 4.37
N THR A 94 13.89 -0.79 3.80
CA THR A 94 14.56 -0.94 2.51
C THR A 94 13.55 -0.63 1.41
N PRO A 95 13.33 0.65 1.06
CA PRO A 95 12.15 1.06 0.33
C PRO A 95 12.56 1.17 -1.13
N ARG A 96 11.95 0.38 -2.01
CA ARG A 96 11.88 0.77 -3.42
C ARG A 96 10.89 1.93 -3.52
N VAL A 97 11.35 3.12 -3.14
CA VAL A 97 10.73 4.40 -3.48
C VAL A 97 10.85 4.54 -4.99
N PRO A 98 9.79 4.45 -5.82
CA PRO A 98 9.83 5.17 -7.06
C PRO A 98 9.65 6.63 -6.69
N ALA A 99 10.71 7.41 -6.92
CA ALA A 99 10.73 8.85 -6.80
C ALA A 99 9.42 9.51 -7.31
N PRO A 100 9.05 10.70 -6.78
CA PRO A 100 7.85 11.40 -7.20
C PRO A 100 7.82 11.53 -8.73
N GLN A 101 6.76 11.01 -9.35
CA GLN A 101 6.48 11.24 -10.77
C GLN A 101 6.28 12.75 -10.99
N ARG A 102 7.34 13.45 -11.39
CA ARG A 102 7.20 14.75 -12.07
C ARG A 102 6.46 14.48 -13.38
N ARG A 103 5.20 14.91 -13.45
CA ARG A 103 4.39 14.91 -14.67
C ARG A 103 5.11 15.73 -15.76
N ARG A 104 5.23 15.10 -16.94
CA ARG A 104 5.51 15.61 -18.30
C ARG A 104 5.45 17.14 -18.52
N GLN A 105 6.50 17.66 -19.14
CA GLN A 105 6.46 18.59 -20.29
C GLN A 105 7.50 18.01 -21.29
N LEU A 106 7.10 17.30 -22.36
CA LEU A 106 6.77 17.84 -23.69
C LEU A 106 7.71 18.99 -24.10
N GLU A 107 8.83 18.65 -24.77
CA GLU A 107 9.45 19.49 -25.81
C GLU A 107 10.54 18.71 -26.57
N TYR A 108 10.19 18.29 -27.78
CA TYR A 108 11.07 18.25 -28.97
C TYR A 108 10.16 18.77 -30.11
N PRO A 109 10.66 19.40 -31.20
CA PRO A 109 12.03 19.27 -31.73
C PRO A 109 12.68 20.57 -32.25
N ALA A 110 14.01 20.56 -32.44
CA ALA A 110 14.66 21.27 -33.55
C ALA A 110 16.16 20.92 -33.62
N ALA A 111 16.54 20.08 -34.59
CA ALA A 111 17.78 20.33 -35.34
C ALA A 111 17.42 21.40 -36.40
N PRO A 112 18.32 22.33 -36.80
CA PRO A 112 19.47 21.94 -37.62
C PRO A 112 20.74 22.82 -37.46
N GLY A 113 21.85 22.33 -38.02
CA GLY A 113 22.93 23.19 -38.53
C GLY A 113 24.20 23.23 -37.68
N GLY A 114 25.32 22.79 -38.27
CA GLY A 114 26.69 23.05 -37.80
C GLY A 114 27.09 24.54 -37.95
N PRO A 115 28.38 24.91 -38.10
CA PRO A 115 29.58 24.08 -38.33
C PRO A 115 30.71 24.32 -37.30
N SER A 116 31.76 23.48 -37.38
CA SER A 116 33.14 23.82 -36.94
C SER A 116 33.56 25.18 -37.52
N PRO A 117 34.38 26.01 -36.83
CA PRO A 117 35.86 25.84 -36.77
C PRO A 117 36.42 26.36 -35.42
N ALA A 118 37.72 26.36 -35.08
CA ALA A 118 38.98 26.20 -35.79
C ALA A 118 40.00 25.51 -34.85
#